data_AF-A0A821UFQ3-F1
#
_entry.id   AF-A0A821UFQ3-F1
#
_cell.length_a   1.000
_cell.length_b   1.000
_cell.length_c   1.000
_cell.angle_alpha   90.00
_cell.angle_beta   90.00
_cell.angle_gamma   90.00
#
_symmetry.space_group_name_H-M   'P 1'
#
loop_
_entity.id
_entity.type
_entity.pdbx_description
1 polymer ?
#
loop_
_entity_poly.entity_id
_entity_poly.type
_entity_poly.pdbx_seq_one_letter_code
_entity_poly.pdbx_strand_id
1 'polypeptide(L)'
;MEGRTLSSGGTNPEVCITDTEDENALLPPSGPITRSKKKPSPTALQNKTELELSILLKFIKPFDGSRNKLNSFLSNCNNAYKLASENQKEILFKFILCQLEGKAETACSIK
;
A
#
# COMPACT_ATOMS: atom_id res chain seq x y z
N MET A 1 -13.08 43.17 27.34
CA MET A 1 -14.33 42.40 27.21
C MET A 1 -13.96 41.11 26.51
N GLU A 2 -13.71 40.06 27.28
CA GLU A 2 -14.62 38.90 27.46
C GLU A 2 -14.39 37.87 26.32
N GLY A 3 -14.12 36.59 26.55
CA GLY A 3 -14.17 35.79 27.76
C GLY A 3 -13.49 34.43 27.57
N ARG A 4 -13.18 33.81 28.71
CA ARG A 4 -12.67 32.45 28.92
C ARG A 4 -13.77 31.40 28.72
N THR A 5 -13.38 30.16 28.42
CA THR A 5 -13.74 28.84 29.06
C THR A 5 -13.09 27.72 28.20
N LEU A 6 -12.27 26.75 28.63
CA LEU A 6 -12.22 25.77 29.73
C LEU A 6 -13.45 24.86 29.87
N SER A 7 -13.26 23.55 29.62
CA SER A 7 -13.74 22.36 30.38
C SER A 7 -13.75 21.14 29.44
N SER A 8 -12.97 20.07 29.61
CA SER A 8 -12.94 19.00 30.63
C SER A 8 -14.15 18.05 30.65
N GLY A 9 -13.86 16.74 30.68
CA GLY A 9 -14.76 15.62 31.06
C GLY A 9 -14.99 14.62 29.93
N GLY A 10 -14.94 13.28 30.09
CA GLY A 10 -14.84 12.39 31.25
C GLY A 10 -14.45 10.97 30.77
N THR A 11 -13.63 10.24 31.52
CA THR A 11 -13.99 9.13 32.44
C THR A 11 -14.56 7.86 31.79
N ASN A 12 -13.78 6.78 31.90
CA ASN A 12 -14.13 5.37 31.66
C ASN A 12 -15.39 4.92 32.41
N PRO A 13 -15.97 3.79 31.99
CA PRO A 13 -16.11 2.69 32.96
C PRO A 13 -15.64 1.32 32.43
N GLU A 14 -15.06 0.56 33.36
CA GLU A 14 -14.90 -0.90 33.36
C GLU A 14 -16.23 -1.62 33.09
N VAL A 15 -16.17 -2.77 32.42
CA VAL A 15 -17.12 -3.87 32.64
C VAL A 15 -16.36 -5.19 32.66
N CYS A 16 -16.48 -5.87 33.80
CA CYS A 16 -15.98 -7.21 34.08
C CYS A 16 -17.10 -8.27 33.94
N ILE A 17 -16.67 -9.54 33.88
CA ILE A 17 -17.36 -10.80 34.25
C ILE A 17 -18.38 -11.32 33.19
N THR A 18 -18.23 -12.52 32.63
CA THR A 18 -18.63 -13.80 33.28
C THR A 18 -18.07 -15.05 32.58
N ASP A 19 -17.51 -15.96 33.40
CA ASP A 19 -17.41 -17.40 33.15
C ASP A 19 -18.79 -18.05 33.30
N THR A 20 -19.19 -18.97 32.41
CA THR A 20 -20.00 -20.16 32.78
C THR A 20 -19.83 -21.26 31.74
N GLU A 21 -19.56 -22.45 32.26
CA GLU A 21 -19.37 -23.76 31.62
C GLU A 21 -20.73 -24.33 31.14
N ASP A 22 -20.74 -25.22 30.13
CA ASP A 22 -21.27 -26.60 30.24
C ASP A 22 -21.35 -27.31 28.86
N GLU A 23 -20.60 -28.41 28.78
CA GLU A 23 -20.92 -29.71 28.19
C GLU A 23 -22.00 -29.87 27.09
N ASN A 24 -21.59 -30.32 25.90
CA ASN A 24 -22.19 -31.54 25.34
C ASN A 24 -21.32 -32.22 24.28
N ALA A 25 -21.18 -33.53 24.45
CA ALA A 25 -20.37 -34.45 23.67
C ALA A 25 -20.94 -34.69 22.27
N LEU A 26 -20.04 -34.92 21.29
CA LEU A 26 -20.18 -36.02 20.32
C LEU A 26 -18.84 -36.21 19.58
N LEU A 27 -18.10 -37.27 19.91
CA LEU A 27 -17.06 -37.84 19.03
C LEU A 27 -17.75 -38.54 17.85
N PRO A 28 -17.19 -38.47 16.63
CA PRO A 28 -16.46 -39.65 16.12
C PRO A 28 -15.37 -39.29 15.07
N PRO A 29 -14.79 -40.26 14.35
CA PRO A 29 -13.76 -41.20 14.77
C PRO A 29 -12.39 -40.91 14.10
N SER A 30 -11.34 -41.53 14.64
CA SER A 30 -9.98 -41.55 14.10
C SER A 30 -9.91 -41.98 12.64
N GLY A 31 -9.40 -41.10 11.78
CA GLY A 31 -8.82 -41.44 10.48
C GLY A 31 -7.38 -40.90 10.41
N PRO A 32 -6.40 -41.67 9.90
CA PRO A 32 -5.00 -41.26 9.90
C PRO A 32 -4.58 -40.59 8.58
N ILE A 33 -3.42 -39.92 8.65
CA ILE A 33 -2.53 -39.50 7.56
C ILE A 33 -2.71 -38.06 7.04
N THR A 34 -2.03 -37.18 7.79
CA THR A 34 -1.07 -36.16 7.31
C THR A 34 -1.36 -35.42 6.00
N ARG A 35 -1.80 -34.17 6.17
CA ARG A 35 -1.30 -33.09 5.31
C ARG A 35 -1.11 -31.84 6.15
N SER A 36 0.14 -31.61 6.56
CA SER A 36 0.61 -30.37 7.16
C SER A 36 0.29 -29.19 6.23
N LYS A 37 -0.90 -28.61 6.39
CA LYS A 37 -1.16 -27.25 5.94
C LYS A 37 -0.43 -26.35 6.92
N LYS A 38 0.80 -25.99 6.56
CA LYS A 38 1.56 -24.93 7.19
C LYS A 38 0.67 -23.68 7.17
N LYS A 39 0.04 -23.40 8.31
CA LYS A 39 -0.71 -22.18 8.57
C LYS A 39 0.24 -21.03 8.25
N PRO A 40 -0.04 -20.14 7.28
CA PRO A 40 0.76 -18.93 7.17
C PRO A 40 0.62 -18.20 8.49
N SER A 41 1.73 -18.06 9.20
CA SER A 41 1.83 -17.22 10.37
C SER A 41 1.44 -15.80 9.94
N PRO A 42 0.58 -15.08 10.69
CA PRO A 42 0.40 -13.66 10.50
C PRO A 42 1.69 -12.98 10.96
N THR A 43 2.66 -12.95 10.06
CA THR A 43 3.96 -12.36 10.31
C THR A 43 3.86 -10.91 9.85
N ALA A 44 3.99 -10.04 10.83
CA ALA A 44 4.26 -8.61 10.72
C ALA A 44 3.11 -7.75 10.18
N LEU A 45 2.55 -7.01 11.13
CA LEU A 45 2.06 -5.65 10.95
C LEU A 45 3.19 -4.80 10.32
N GLN A 46 3.35 -4.87 9.00
CA GLN A 46 4.26 -3.99 8.26
C GLN A 46 3.53 -2.70 7.92
N ASN A 47 3.87 -1.69 8.70
CA ASN A 47 3.66 -0.29 8.42
C ASN A 47 4.03 0.02 6.95
N LYS A 48 3.10 0.62 6.20
CA LYS A 48 3.08 0.83 4.73
C LYS A 48 3.13 -0.47 3.92
N THR A 49 1.96 -0.89 3.43
CA THR A 49 1.85 -1.83 2.29
C THR A 49 2.66 -1.28 1.11
N GLU A 50 3.84 -1.84 0.88
CA GLU A 50 4.65 -1.54 -0.30
C GLU A 50 3.80 -1.86 -1.54
N LEU A 51 3.60 -0.83 -2.37
CA LEU A 51 2.79 -0.97 -3.57
C LEU A 51 3.60 -1.74 -4.61
N GLU A 52 2.96 -2.70 -5.28
CA GLU A 52 3.65 -3.51 -6.28
C GLU A 52 4.10 -2.64 -7.46
N LEU A 53 5.36 -2.79 -7.87
CA LEU A 53 5.94 -2.00 -8.97
C LEU A 53 5.10 -2.09 -10.24
N SER A 54 4.54 -3.26 -10.57
CA SER A 54 3.69 -3.47 -11.75
C SER A 54 2.46 -2.53 -11.77
N ILE A 55 1.94 -2.15 -10.60
CA ILE A 55 0.83 -1.21 -10.46
C ILE A 55 1.33 0.21 -10.69
N LEU A 56 2.49 0.57 -10.13
CA LEU A 56 3.11 1.89 -10.31
C LEU A 56 3.40 2.20 -11.79
N LEU A 57 3.90 1.21 -12.54
CA LEU A 57 4.20 1.37 -13.97
C LEU A 57 2.96 1.69 -14.81
N LYS A 58 1.76 1.22 -14.41
CA LYS A 58 0.51 1.45 -15.16
C LYS A 58 0.09 2.92 -15.21
N PHE A 59 0.53 3.73 -14.24
CA PHE A 59 0.24 5.17 -14.17
C PHE A 59 1.08 5.99 -15.16
N ILE A 60 2.21 5.45 -15.63
CA ILE A 60 3.12 6.16 -16.53
C ILE A 60 2.78 5.79 -17.97
N LYS A 61 2.09 6.71 -18.66
CA LYS A 61 1.74 6.57 -20.07
C LYS A 61 2.86 7.12 -20.97
N PRO A 62 2.99 6.66 -22.21
CA PRO A 62 3.92 7.25 -23.18
C PRO A 62 3.70 8.76 -23.34
N PHE A 63 4.79 9.50 -23.50
CA PHE A 63 4.80 10.95 -23.60
C PHE A 63 5.56 11.43 -24.84
N ASP A 64 4.82 12.07 -25.74
CA ASP A 64 5.28 12.55 -27.04
C ASP A 64 5.94 13.95 -27.02
N GLY A 65 5.99 14.61 -25.86
CA GLY A 65 6.44 16.00 -25.71
C GLY A 65 5.33 17.04 -25.83
N SER A 66 4.06 16.65 -25.91
CA SER A 66 2.94 17.59 -26.02
C SER A 66 2.70 18.36 -24.72
N ARG A 67 2.68 19.70 -24.80
CA ARG A 67 2.43 20.59 -23.65
C ARG A 67 1.13 20.26 -22.91
N ASN A 68 0.10 19.84 -23.62
CA ASN A 68 -1.22 19.50 -23.04
C ASN A 68 -1.17 18.27 -22.12
N LYS A 69 -0.23 17.34 -22.36
CA LYS A 69 -0.06 16.11 -21.57
C LYS A 69 1.07 16.22 -20.54
N LEU A 70 1.85 17.30 -20.56
CA LEU A 70 3.06 17.45 -19.74
C LEU A 70 2.72 17.40 -18.24
N ASN A 71 1.74 18.19 -17.80
CA ASN A 71 1.40 18.27 -16.38
C ASN A 71 0.90 16.93 -15.84
N SER A 72 0.01 16.24 -16.57
CA SER A 72 -0.50 14.93 -16.16
C SER A 72 0.60 13.87 -16.15
N PHE A 73 1.49 13.87 -17.14
CA PHE A 73 2.65 12.97 -17.17
C PHE A 73 3.56 13.20 -15.95
N LEU A 74 3.96 14.45 -15.68
CA LEU A 74 4.81 14.80 -14.53
C LEU A 74 4.16 14.46 -13.19
N SER A 75 2.86 14.75 -13.03
CA SER A 75 2.12 14.40 -11.82
C SER A 75 2.10 12.88 -11.60
N ASN A 76 1.86 12.10 -12.65
CA ASN A 76 1.85 10.64 -12.55
C ASN A 76 3.25 10.08 -12.22
N CYS A 77 4.30 10.59 -12.85
CA CYS A 77 5.69 10.23 -12.54
C CYS A 77 6.03 10.53 -11.08
N ASN A 78 5.71 11.73 -10.60
CA ASN A 78 5.98 12.14 -9.23
C ASN A 78 5.20 11.31 -8.20
N ASN A 79 3.93 11.03 -8.48
CA ASN A 79 3.11 10.20 -7.61
C ASN A 79 3.65 8.76 -7.54
N ALA A 80 3.99 8.16 -8.70
CA ALA A 80 4.60 6.84 -8.73
C ALA A 80 5.94 6.81 -7.99
N TYR A 81 6.78 7.84 -8.15
CA TYR A 81 8.07 7.94 -7.47
C TYR A 81 7.95 8.05 -5.94
N LYS A 82 6.95 8.79 -5.44
CA LYS A 82 6.68 8.93 -4.00
C LYS A 82 6.13 7.64 -3.37
N LEU A 83 5.43 6.83 -4.16
CA LEU A 83 4.83 5.56 -3.73
C LEU A 83 5.80 4.38 -3.87
N ALA A 84 6.80 4.49 -4.74
CA ALA A 84 7.83 3.48 -4.93
C ALA A 84 8.74 3.36 -3.70
N SER A 85 9.13 2.14 -3.37
CA SER A 85 10.22 1.89 -2.43
C SER A 85 11.57 2.27 -3.05
N GLU A 86 12.60 2.42 -2.21
CA GLU A 86 13.90 2.93 -2.68
C GLU A 86 14.55 2.03 -3.74
N ASN A 87 14.36 0.73 -3.61
CA ASN A 87 14.86 -0.26 -4.57
C ASN A 87 14.04 -0.26 -5.89
N GLN A 88 12.80 0.22 -5.87
CA GLN A 88 11.94 0.30 -7.05
C GLN A 88 12.18 1.58 -7.87
N LYS A 89 12.70 2.66 -7.25
CA LYS A 89 12.87 3.96 -7.90
C LYS A 89 13.80 3.93 -9.11
N GLU A 90 14.88 3.15 -9.05
CA GLU A 90 15.80 3.02 -10.19
C GLU A 90 15.10 2.37 -11.40
N ILE A 91 14.33 1.31 -11.15
CA ILE A 91 13.58 0.59 -12.20
C ILE A 91 12.48 1.50 -12.76
N LEU A 92 11.76 2.22 -11.89
CA LEU A 92 10.75 3.18 -12.29
C LEU A 92 11.35 4.30 -13.14
N PHE A 93 12.53 4.82 -12.80
CA PHE A 93 13.20 5.86 -13.57
C PHE A 93 13.58 5.37 -14.97
N LYS A 94 14.17 4.17 -15.08
CA LYS A 94 14.45 3.54 -16.38
C LYS A 94 13.17 3.38 -17.21
N PHE A 95 12.08 2.94 -16.57
CA PHE A 95 10.79 2.82 -17.24
C PHE A 95 10.29 4.18 -17.75
N ILE A 96 10.33 5.24 -16.94
CA ILE A 96 9.90 6.59 -17.34
C ILE A 96 10.66 7.06 -18.60
N LEU A 97 11.97 6.79 -18.69
CA LEU A 97 12.76 7.13 -19.87
C LEU A 97 12.30 6.37 -21.12
N CYS A 98 11.97 5.07 -20.99
CA CYS A 98 11.44 4.27 -22.08
C CYS A 98 10.04 4.72 -22.55
N GLN A 99 9.31 5.48 -21.72
CA GLN A 99 8.00 6.03 -22.08
C GLN A 99 8.11 7.36 -22.82
N LEU A 100 9.30 7.94 -23.00
CA LEU A 100 9.48 9.15 -23.81
C LEU A 100 9.52 8.76 -25.28
N GLU A 101 8.74 9.48 -26.09
CA GLU A 101 8.64 9.24 -27.54
C GLU A 101 8.74 10.57 -28.30
N GLY A 102 9.14 10.50 -29.57
CA GLY A 102 9.09 11.63 -30.49
C GLY A 102 9.91 12.83 -30.03
N LYS A 103 9.24 13.98 -29.76
CA LYS A 103 9.94 15.21 -29.38
C LYS A 103 10.57 15.12 -28.00
N ALA A 104 9.92 14.42 -27.07
CA ALA A 104 10.45 14.23 -25.72
C ALA A 104 11.71 13.36 -25.75
N GLU A 105 11.67 12.25 -26.48
CA GLU A 105 12.82 11.36 -26.67
C GLU A 105 14.01 12.12 -27.27
N THR A 106 13.77 12.89 -28.34
CA THR A 106 14.83 13.67 -29.01
C THR A 106 15.46 14.69 -28.06
N ALA A 107 14.64 15.39 -27.26
CA ALA A 107 15.13 16.40 -26.33
C ALA A 107 15.92 15.82 -25.15
N CYS A 108 15.62 14.57 -24.77
CA CYS A 108 16.28 13.87 -23.67
C CYS A 108 17.40 12.92 -24.14
N SER A 109 17.59 12.76 -25.45
CA SER A 109 18.69 12.01 -26.02
C SER A 109 20.00 12.77 -25.80
N ILE A 110 20.76 12.37 -24.78
CA ILE A 110 22.12 12.87 -24.57
C ILE A 110 22.97 12.31 -25.71
N LYS A 111 23.59 13.22 -26.45
CA LYS A 111 24.43 12.92 -27.62
C LYS A 111 25.90 12.91 -27.24
#